data_AF-A0A538S4Z8-F1
#
_entry.id   AF-A0A538S4Z8-F1
#
_cell.length_a   1.000
_cell.length_b   1.000
_cell.length_c   1.000
_cell.angle_alpha   90.00
_cell.angle_beta   90.00
_cell.angle_gamma   90.00
#
_symmetry.space_group_name_H-M   'P 1'
#
loop_
_entity.id
_entity.type
_entity.pdbx_description
1 polymer ?
#
loop_
_entity_poly.entity_id
_entity_poly.type
_entity_poly.pdbx_seq_one_letter_code
_entity_poly.pdbx_strand_id
1 'polypeptide(L)'
;MNQPQPITQEELQGLPRWARVAMAARCVRLIQPLFREFWPNAPRDGVTVVNKATTLAERSAAARTPQAGLAETVAEAERCARAAAGVAQIRQPGGPPYPIPRADSVRWAAAHGAAAAGRAALDGTPESAFEAVRFADMAARDARAMDITARIRRDFECLHEAAVREGWTDDTAVGPGIFGPGLANGKGRLRRELETYARELPKLLEREGEFVLIHGDSIEGIWPTHEQASQAGFRRFGLEPFLVHRIQAVERPVRLG
;
A
#
# COMPACT_ATOMS: atom_id res chain seq x y z
N MET A 1 -1.86 -19.23 7.51
CA MET A 1 -1.81 -18.03 6.65
C MET A 1 -0.57 -17.24 7.04
N ASN A 2 0.38 -17.05 6.13
CA ASN A 2 1.56 -16.21 6.38
C ASN A 2 1.09 -14.76 6.55
N GLN A 3 1.59 -14.05 7.56
CA GLN A 3 1.31 -12.63 7.70
C GLN A 3 2.00 -11.84 6.57
N PRO A 4 1.40 -10.76 6.05
CA PRO A 4 2.06 -9.90 5.08
C PRO A 4 3.38 -9.38 5.65
N GLN A 5 4.47 -9.55 4.89
CA GLN A 5 5.79 -9.07 5.30
C GLN A 5 5.79 -7.53 5.37
N PRO A 6 6.28 -6.92 6.46
CA PRO A 6 6.42 -5.46 6.57
C PRO A 6 7.36 -4.90 5.50
N ILE A 7 7.08 -3.68 5.01
CA ILE A 7 7.97 -2.97 4.07
C ILE A 7 9.29 -2.69 4.79
N THR A 8 10.42 -2.94 4.15
CA THR A 8 11.74 -2.58 4.69
C THR A 8 12.15 -1.18 4.25
N GLN A 9 13.13 -0.59 4.93
CA GLN A 9 13.64 0.73 4.57
C GLN A 9 14.34 0.69 3.21
N GLU A 10 15.06 -0.40 2.91
CA GLU A 10 15.76 -0.62 1.65
C GLU A 10 14.78 -0.75 0.48
N GLU A 11 13.68 -1.50 0.66
CA GLU A 11 12.60 -1.59 -0.32
C GLU A 11 12.02 -0.21 -0.65
N LEU A 12 11.77 0.60 0.39
CA LEU A 12 11.22 1.94 0.22
C LEU A 12 12.23 2.91 -0.41
N GLN A 13 13.53 2.77 -0.09
CA GLN A 13 14.60 3.57 -0.69
C GLN A 13 14.68 3.40 -2.21
N GLY A 14 14.30 2.23 -2.73
CA GLY A 14 14.23 1.97 -4.17
C GLY A 14 13.13 2.74 -4.92
N LEU A 15 12.23 3.44 -4.23
CA LEU A 15 11.25 4.33 -4.85
C LEU A 15 11.81 5.75 -5.03
N PRO A 16 11.42 6.45 -6.12
CA PRO A 16 11.72 7.86 -6.28
C PRO A 16 11.12 8.72 -5.16
N ARG A 17 11.73 9.88 -4.91
CA ARG A 17 11.38 10.81 -3.82
C ARG A 17 9.87 10.99 -3.65
N TRP A 18 9.16 11.46 -4.68
CA TRP A 18 7.73 11.74 -4.56
C TRP A 18 6.85 10.48 -4.50
N ALA A 19 7.34 9.33 -4.99
CA ALA A 19 6.68 8.05 -4.78
C ALA A 19 6.78 7.61 -3.31
N ARG A 20 7.93 7.81 -2.65
CA ARG A 20 8.06 7.56 -1.19
C ARG A 20 7.08 8.40 -0.38
N VAL A 21 6.97 9.69 -0.72
CA VAL A 21 6.01 10.62 -0.07
C VAL A 21 4.57 10.17 -0.29
N ALA A 22 4.22 9.80 -1.53
CA ALA A 22 2.89 9.30 -1.86
C ALA A 22 2.55 8.01 -1.10
N MET A 23 3.52 7.08 -0.99
CA MET A 23 3.37 5.85 -0.21
C MET A 23 3.16 6.13 1.28
N ALA A 24 3.98 7.01 1.86
CA ALA A 24 3.87 7.42 3.25
C ALA A 24 2.48 8.01 3.55
N ALA A 25 2.00 8.95 2.73
CA ALA A 25 0.69 9.55 2.90
C ALA A 25 -0.45 8.53 2.69
N ARG A 26 -0.29 7.62 1.71
CA ARG A 26 -1.25 6.55 1.46
C ARG A 26 -1.40 5.60 2.66
N CYS A 27 -0.30 5.20 3.29
CA CYS A 27 -0.32 4.38 4.50
C CYS A 27 -1.13 5.03 5.62
N VAL A 28 -0.92 6.33 5.87
CA VAL A 28 -1.67 7.09 6.89
C VAL A 28 -3.15 7.22 6.51
N ARG A 29 -3.45 7.37 5.21
CA ARG A 29 -4.83 7.41 4.70
C ARG A 29 -5.57 6.09 4.93
N LEU A 30 -4.89 4.95 4.78
CA LEU A 30 -5.50 3.62 4.96
C LEU A 30 -5.95 3.35 6.41
N ILE A 31 -5.19 3.84 7.39
CA ILE A 31 -5.51 3.68 8.81
C ILE A 31 -6.51 4.72 9.33
N GLN A 32 -6.88 5.72 8.53
CA GLN A 32 -7.79 6.80 8.93
C GLN A 32 -9.15 6.31 9.48
N PRO A 33 -9.79 5.25 8.93
CA PRO A 33 -11.02 4.69 9.50
C PRO A 33 -10.84 4.19 10.95
N LEU A 34 -9.65 3.67 11.30
CA LEU A 34 -9.34 3.22 12.65
C LEU A 34 -9.37 4.38 13.65
N PHE A 35 -9.20 5.63 13.22
CA PHE A 35 -9.24 6.77 14.14
C PHE A 35 -10.65 6.99 14.69
N ARG A 36 -11.69 6.75 13.90
CA ARG A 36 -13.07 6.86 14.39
C ARG A 36 -13.39 5.79 15.43
N GLU A 37 -12.83 4.60 15.25
CA GLU A 37 -13.05 3.45 16.13
C GLU A 37 -12.24 3.58 17.44
N PHE A 38 -10.94 3.87 17.33
CA PHE A 38 -10.03 3.90 18.49
C PHE A 38 -9.92 5.28 19.12
N TRP A 39 -10.49 6.33 18.51
CA TRP A 39 -10.44 7.71 19.02
C TRP A 39 -11.79 8.46 18.93
N PRO A 40 -12.88 7.91 19.50
CA PRO A 40 -14.22 8.51 19.38
C PRO A 40 -14.34 9.90 20.03
N ASN A 41 -13.58 10.16 21.10
CA ASN A 41 -13.57 11.42 21.85
C ASN A 41 -12.33 12.27 21.55
N ALA A 42 -11.75 12.15 20.35
CA ALA A 42 -10.61 12.98 19.99
C ALA A 42 -10.96 14.47 20.15
N PRO A 43 -10.06 15.29 20.74
CA PRO A 43 -10.12 16.72 20.49
C PRO A 43 -10.23 16.91 18.98
N ARG A 44 -11.21 17.69 18.51
CA ARG A 44 -11.50 17.88 17.08
C ARG A 44 -10.22 18.24 16.30
N ASP A 45 -9.29 18.89 16.98
CA ASP A 45 -7.99 19.30 16.48
C ASP A 45 -7.12 18.11 16.05
N GLY A 46 -7.07 17.01 16.81
CA GLY A 46 -6.16 15.89 16.52
C GLY A 46 -6.47 15.16 15.21
N VAL A 47 -7.74 14.79 15.00
CA VAL A 47 -8.19 14.15 13.73
C VAL A 47 -8.07 15.14 12.57
N THR A 48 -8.36 16.42 12.80
CA THR A 48 -8.24 17.46 11.77
C THR A 48 -6.79 17.65 11.34
N VAL A 49 -5.86 17.71 12.28
CA VAL A 49 -4.42 17.89 12.04
C VAL A 49 -3.84 16.71 11.28
N VAL A 50 -4.16 15.48 11.69
CA VAL A 50 -3.73 14.27 10.98
C VAL A 50 -4.22 14.30 9.53
N ASN A 51 -5.51 14.56 9.31
CA ASN A 51 -6.09 14.61 7.97
C ASN A 51 -5.46 15.72 7.11
N LYS A 52 -5.19 16.88 7.71
CA LYS A 52 -4.57 18.02 7.05
C LYS A 52 -3.13 17.69 6.64
N ALA A 53 -2.32 17.12 7.55
CA ALA A 53 -0.95 16.70 7.27
C ALA A 53 -0.90 15.68 6.12
N THR A 54 -1.73 14.64 6.17
CA THR A 54 -1.83 13.62 5.11
C THR A 54 -2.21 14.26 3.77
N THR A 55 -3.22 15.14 3.76
CA THR A 55 -3.69 15.81 2.53
C THR A 55 -2.61 16.72 1.93
N LEU A 56 -1.87 17.46 2.76
CA LEU A 56 -0.77 18.30 2.28
C LEU A 56 0.39 17.46 1.76
N ALA A 57 0.70 16.32 2.36
CA ALA A 57 1.70 15.37 1.84
C ALA A 57 1.28 14.79 0.47
N GLU A 58 0.03 14.34 0.32
CA GLU A 58 -0.52 13.85 -0.96
C GLU A 58 -0.44 14.92 -2.06
N ARG A 59 -0.84 16.15 -1.74
CA ARG A 59 -0.75 17.28 -2.68
C ARG A 59 0.70 17.66 -2.98
N SER A 60 1.62 17.49 -2.03
CA SER A 60 3.04 17.77 -2.25
C SER A 60 3.64 16.78 -3.26
N ALA A 61 3.35 15.49 -3.11
CA ALA A 61 3.74 14.47 -4.07
C ALA A 61 3.14 14.70 -5.47
N ALA A 62 1.87 15.12 -5.53
CA ALA A 62 1.21 15.44 -6.80
C ALA A 62 1.80 16.69 -7.48
N ALA A 63 2.18 17.70 -6.70
CA ALA A 63 2.72 18.96 -7.22
C ALA A 63 4.24 18.95 -7.42
N ARG A 64 4.93 17.91 -6.91
CA ARG A 64 6.40 17.80 -6.85
C ARG A 64 7.06 18.92 -6.04
N THR A 65 6.34 19.43 -5.06
CA THR A 65 6.83 20.52 -4.20
C THR A 65 6.08 20.53 -2.88
N PRO A 66 6.74 20.79 -1.74
CA PRO A 66 6.06 20.93 -0.46
C PRO A 66 4.98 22.01 -0.53
N GLN A 67 3.76 21.65 -0.13
CA GLN A 67 2.64 22.58 -0.11
C GLN A 67 2.81 23.66 0.98
N ALA A 68 2.30 24.85 0.72
CA ALA A 68 2.25 25.93 1.71
C ALA A 68 1.48 25.49 2.97
N GLY A 69 2.00 25.86 4.16
CA GLY A 69 1.39 25.49 5.44
C GLY A 69 1.73 24.07 5.93
N LEU A 70 2.52 23.30 5.16
CA LEU A 70 2.88 21.92 5.51
C LEU A 70 3.78 21.88 6.76
N ALA A 71 4.80 22.74 6.85
CA ALA A 71 5.73 22.75 7.98
C ALA A 71 5.01 23.02 9.31
N GLU A 72 4.11 24.00 9.34
CA GLU A 72 3.31 24.35 10.51
C GLU A 72 2.38 23.21 10.89
N THR A 73 1.76 22.56 9.89
CA THR A 73 0.86 21.42 10.10
C THR A 73 1.63 20.18 10.62
N VAL A 74 2.85 19.94 10.14
CA VAL A 74 3.72 18.87 10.65
C VAL A 74 4.06 19.12 12.11
N ALA A 75 4.48 20.33 12.47
CA ALA A 75 4.77 20.69 13.87
C ALA A 75 3.55 20.51 14.78
N GLU A 76 2.35 20.80 14.28
CA GLU A 76 1.09 20.55 14.99
C GLU A 76 0.78 19.06 15.15
N ALA A 77 0.98 18.27 14.09
CA ALA A 77 0.81 16.81 14.14
C ALA A 77 1.75 16.16 15.15
N GLU A 78 3.00 16.63 15.24
CA GLU A 78 3.95 16.16 16.25
C GLU A 78 3.55 16.54 17.67
N ARG A 79 3.00 17.75 17.89
CA ARG A 79 2.44 18.13 19.20
C ARG A 79 1.28 17.22 19.57
N CYS A 80 0.39 16.95 18.62
CA CYS A 80 -0.72 16.02 18.80
C CYS A 80 -0.22 14.60 19.14
N ALA A 81 0.81 14.12 18.44
CA ALA A 81 1.40 12.81 18.66
C ALA A 81 2.01 12.66 20.06
N ARG A 82 2.76 13.69 20.51
CA ARG A 82 3.29 13.75 21.89
C ARG A 82 2.19 13.77 22.94
N ALA A 83 1.09 14.49 22.69
CA ALA A 83 -0.06 14.49 23.59
C ALA A 83 -0.79 13.13 23.61
N ALA A 84 -0.88 12.45 22.47
CA ALA A 84 -1.54 11.16 22.32
C ALA A 84 -0.78 10.00 23.00
N ALA A 85 0.54 10.11 23.17
CA ALA A 85 1.31 9.18 23.99
C ALA A 85 0.86 9.18 25.47
N GLY A 86 0.18 10.25 25.90
CA GLY A 86 -0.18 10.49 27.29
C GLY A 86 1.05 10.61 28.20
N VAL A 87 0.78 10.81 29.49
CA VAL A 87 1.77 10.70 30.58
C VAL A 87 2.30 9.25 30.72
N ALA A 88 1.76 8.30 29.93
CA ALA A 88 2.04 6.87 29.98
C ALA A 88 3.44 6.46 29.47
N GLN A 89 4.20 7.37 28.83
CA GLN A 89 5.63 7.17 28.58
C GLN A 89 6.55 7.72 29.67
N ILE A 90 6.02 8.34 30.73
CA ILE A 90 6.82 8.63 31.93
C ILE A 90 7.01 7.31 32.70
N ARG A 91 7.91 6.47 32.19
CA ARG A 91 8.48 5.37 32.95
C ARG A 91 9.22 5.99 34.13
N GLN A 92 8.75 5.78 35.36
CA GLN A 92 9.66 5.89 36.49
C GLN A 92 10.70 4.76 36.34
N PRO A 93 12.01 5.07 36.35
CA PRO A 93 13.04 4.03 36.33
C PRO A 93 12.78 3.01 37.46
N GLY A 94 12.58 1.73 37.11
CA GLY A 94 12.32 0.65 38.07
C GLY A 94 10.86 0.20 38.24
N GLY A 95 9.88 0.84 37.58
CA GLY A 95 8.48 0.38 37.62
C GLY A 95 8.20 -0.85 36.73
N PRO A 96 7.19 -1.68 37.07
CA PRO A 96 6.75 -2.79 36.21
C PRO A 96 6.17 -2.26 34.88
N PRO A 97 6.27 -3.03 33.78
CA PRO A 97 5.70 -2.62 32.50
C PRO A 97 4.18 -2.49 32.63
N TYR A 98 3.65 -1.28 32.45
CA TYR A 98 2.22 -1.09 32.28
C TYR A 98 1.83 -1.52 30.85
N PRO A 99 0.77 -2.32 30.68
CA PRO A 99 0.28 -2.64 29.34
C PRO A 99 -0.27 -1.36 28.70
N ILE A 100 0.31 -0.94 27.58
CA ILE A 100 -0.17 0.21 26.80
C ILE A 100 -1.53 -0.18 26.20
N PRO A 101 -2.62 0.57 26.46
CA PRO A 101 -3.91 0.31 25.84
C PRO A 101 -3.80 0.35 24.31
N ARG A 102 -4.38 -0.62 23.62
CA ARG A 102 -4.36 -0.68 22.15
C ARG A 102 -4.83 0.62 21.48
N ALA A 103 -5.85 1.26 22.06
CA ALA A 103 -6.33 2.54 21.57
C ALA A 103 -5.27 3.65 21.62
N ASP A 104 -4.45 3.70 22.66
CA ASP A 104 -3.40 4.71 22.80
C ASP A 104 -2.26 4.46 21.82
N SER A 105 -1.89 3.19 21.61
CA SER A 105 -0.89 2.82 20.60
C SER A 105 -1.34 3.22 19.18
N VAL A 106 -2.58 2.90 18.81
CA VAL A 106 -3.15 3.25 17.49
C VAL A 106 -3.21 4.77 17.29
N ARG A 107 -3.61 5.54 18.31
CA ARG A 107 -3.65 7.02 18.25
C ARG A 107 -2.26 7.63 18.10
N TRP A 108 -1.30 7.12 18.87
CA TRP A 108 0.08 7.57 18.83
C TRP A 108 0.70 7.31 17.46
N ALA A 109 0.54 6.09 16.95
CA ALA A 109 1.00 5.66 15.64
C ALA A 109 0.41 6.53 14.52
N ALA A 110 -0.89 6.81 14.57
CA ALA A 110 -1.59 7.65 13.61
C ALA A 110 -0.98 9.05 13.47
N ALA A 111 -0.83 9.74 14.61
CA ALA A 111 -0.34 11.12 14.63
C ALA A 111 1.14 11.20 14.23
N HIS A 112 1.96 10.26 14.70
CA HIS A 112 3.36 10.17 14.28
C HIS A 112 3.50 9.83 12.80
N GLY A 113 2.68 8.92 12.27
CA GLY A 113 2.69 8.57 10.85
C GLY A 113 2.35 9.77 9.97
N ALA A 114 1.34 10.56 10.36
CA ALA A 114 0.96 11.77 9.62
C ALA A 114 2.05 12.85 9.63
N ALA A 115 2.68 13.08 10.78
CA ALA A 115 3.82 13.97 10.90
C ALA A 115 4.99 13.51 10.03
N ALA A 116 5.33 12.21 10.09
CA ALA A 116 6.41 11.62 9.30
C ALA A 116 6.15 11.71 7.79
N ALA A 117 4.91 11.49 7.34
CA ALA A 117 4.54 11.66 5.93
C ALA A 117 4.72 13.12 5.46
N GLY A 118 4.38 14.09 6.31
CA GLY A 118 4.62 15.49 6.03
C GLY A 118 6.11 15.87 6.05
N ARG A 119 6.91 15.31 6.98
CA ARG A 119 8.37 15.47 6.98
C ARG A 119 9.00 14.93 5.71
N ALA A 120 8.59 13.74 5.27
CA ALA A 120 9.06 13.14 4.03
C ALA A 120 8.85 14.05 2.81
N ALA A 121 7.72 14.78 2.77
CA ALA A 121 7.47 15.77 1.73
C ALA A 121 8.44 16.98 1.81
N LEU A 122 8.75 17.45 3.02
CA LEU A 122 9.65 18.58 3.27
C LEU A 122 11.12 18.23 2.98
N ASP A 123 11.63 17.16 3.59
CA ASP A 123 13.05 16.79 3.57
C ASP A 123 13.42 15.87 2.38
N GLY A 124 12.45 15.15 1.82
CA GLY A 124 12.67 14.19 0.73
C GLY A 124 13.39 12.89 1.13
N THR A 125 13.65 12.71 2.42
CA THR A 125 14.45 11.61 2.96
C THR A 125 13.66 10.29 2.97
N PRO A 126 14.31 9.16 2.64
CA PRO A 126 13.68 7.86 2.76
C PRO A 126 13.32 7.51 4.21
N GLU A 127 14.07 8.00 5.20
CA GLU A 127 13.86 7.74 6.62
C GLU A 127 12.50 8.28 7.10
N SER A 128 12.18 9.54 6.79
CA SER A 128 10.88 10.14 7.13
C SER A 128 9.71 9.40 6.47
N ALA A 129 9.88 8.95 5.22
CA ALA A 129 8.86 8.17 4.53
C ALA A 129 8.68 6.78 5.16
N PHE A 130 9.79 6.13 5.52
CA PHE A 130 9.79 4.81 6.15
C PHE A 130 9.16 4.85 7.55
N GLU A 131 9.45 5.88 8.34
CA GLU A 131 8.78 6.09 9.63
C GLU A 131 7.26 6.10 9.47
N ALA A 132 6.73 6.85 8.49
CA ALA A 132 5.30 6.94 8.24
C ALA A 132 4.68 5.57 7.91
N VAL A 133 5.34 4.80 7.04
CA VAL A 133 4.92 3.44 6.66
C VAL A 133 4.92 2.52 7.88
N ARG A 134 6.00 2.53 8.66
CA ARG A 134 6.15 1.70 9.87
C ARG A 134 5.08 2.04 10.92
N PHE A 135 4.81 3.32 11.14
CA PHE A 135 3.76 3.74 12.07
C PHE A 135 2.37 3.29 11.62
N ALA A 136 2.08 3.34 10.32
CA ALA A 136 0.79 2.85 9.82
C ALA A 136 0.63 1.34 9.92
N ASP A 137 1.68 0.58 9.59
CA ASP A 137 1.69 -0.88 9.75
C ASP A 137 1.52 -1.28 11.22
N MET A 138 2.21 -0.58 12.14
CA MET A 138 2.06 -0.77 13.58
C MET A 138 0.62 -0.49 14.05
N ALA A 139 0.01 0.62 13.61
CA ALA A 139 -1.39 0.94 13.93
C ALA A 139 -2.36 -0.14 13.45
N ALA A 140 -2.17 -0.62 12.21
CA ALA A 140 -3.00 -1.68 11.64
C ALA A 140 -2.84 -3.01 12.39
N ARG A 141 -1.62 -3.37 12.78
CA ARG A 141 -1.35 -4.60 13.56
C ARG A 141 -1.95 -4.53 14.96
N ASP A 142 -1.80 -3.42 15.65
CA ASP A 142 -2.36 -3.22 17.00
C ASP A 142 -3.89 -3.22 17.00
N ALA A 143 -4.49 -2.66 15.95
CA ALA A 143 -5.93 -2.74 15.69
C ALA A 143 -6.39 -4.13 15.19
N ARG A 144 -5.46 -5.04 14.86
CA ARG A 144 -5.72 -6.34 14.22
C ARG A 144 -6.41 -6.24 12.84
N ALA A 145 -6.21 -5.12 12.14
CA ALA A 145 -6.72 -4.87 10.80
C ALA A 145 -5.79 -5.48 9.73
N MET A 146 -5.86 -6.81 9.58
CA MET A 146 -4.99 -7.57 8.65
C MET A 146 -5.24 -7.25 7.17
N ASP A 147 -6.44 -6.78 6.85
CA ASP A 147 -6.79 -6.27 5.52
C ASP A 147 -6.02 -5.00 5.19
N ILE A 148 -5.79 -4.12 6.18
CA ILE A 148 -5.01 -2.89 6.01
C ILE A 148 -3.52 -3.23 5.80
N THR A 149 -2.93 -4.15 6.58
CA THR A 149 -1.52 -4.53 6.41
C THR A 149 -1.27 -5.17 5.04
N ALA A 150 -2.17 -6.04 4.58
CA ALA A 150 -2.11 -6.61 3.24
C ALA A 150 -2.26 -5.54 2.14
N ARG A 151 -3.09 -4.53 2.37
CA ARG A 151 -3.28 -3.42 1.44
C ARG A 151 -2.08 -2.46 1.37
N ILE A 152 -1.41 -2.21 2.50
CA ILE A 152 -0.15 -1.44 2.54
C ILE A 152 0.90 -2.12 1.65
N ARG A 153 1.08 -3.44 1.80
CA ARG A 153 2.03 -4.20 0.97
C ARG A 153 1.66 -4.11 -0.52
N ARG A 154 0.40 -4.37 -0.87
CA ARG A 154 -0.07 -4.33 -2.26
C ARG A 154 0.11 -2.96 -2.90
N ASP A 155 -0.26 -1.89 -2.20
CA ASP A 155 -0.14 -0.52 -2.73
C ASP A 155 1.34 -0.15 -2.95
N PHE A 156 2.27 -0.65 -2.12
CA PHE A 156 3.71 -0.50 -2.33
C PHE A 156 4.20 -1.23 -3.58
N GLU A 157 3.87 -2.51 -3.73
CA GLU A 157 4.29 -3.32 -4.89
C GLU A 157 3.82 -2.68 -6.20
N CYS A 158 2.56 -2.28 -6.25
CA CYS A 158 1.99 -1.64 -7.43
C CYS A 158 2.63 -0.27 -7.72
N LEU A 159 2.99 0.50 -6.68
CA LEU A 159 3.69 1.76 -6.84
C LEU A 159 5.12 1.56 -7.36
N HIS A 160 5.83 0.57 -6.83
CA HIS A 160 7.18 0.20 -7.29
C HIS A 160 7.18 -0.23 -8.75
N GLU A 161 6.24 -1.08 -9.14
CA GLU A 161 6.07 -1.52 -10.53
C GLU A 161 5.73 -0.37 -11.46
N ALA A 162 4.85 0.55 -11.05
CA ALA A 162 4.54 1.74 -11.83
C ALA A 162 5.79 2.60 -12.03
N ALA A 163 6.56 2.82 -10.96
CA ALA A 163 7.79 3.59 -11.02
C ALA A 163 8.82 2.97 -11.97
N VAL A 164 9.02 1.65 -11.92
CA VAL A 164 9.94 0.92 -12.82
C VAL A 164 9.44 0.98 -14.26
N ARG A 165 8.17 0.65 -14.50
CA ARG A 165 7.58 0.57 -15.85
C ARG A 165 7.61 1.91 -16.58
N GLU A 166 7.38 3.00 -15.86
CA GLU A 166 7.28 4.34 -16.44
C GLU A 166 8.58 5.13 -16.31
N GLY A 167 9.64 4.53 -15.76
CA GLY A 167 10.95 5.17 -15.61
C GLY A 167 10.90 6.41 -14.72
N TRP A 168 10.14 6.36 -13.62
CA TRP A 168 9.98 7.49 -12.73
C TRP A 168 11.30 7.91 -12.08
N THR A 169 11.48 9.22 -11.97
CA THR A 169 12.61 9.88 -11.31
C THR A 169 12.15 10.59 -10.05
N ASP A 170 13.10 11.15 -9.29
CA ASP A 170 12.82 11.96 -8.11
C ASP A 170 11.97 13.20 -8.40
N ASP A 171 11.86 13.61 -9.67
CA ASP A 171 11.03 14.72 -10.15
C ASP A 171 9.71 14.27 -10.78
N THR A 172 9.33 13.00 -10.66
CA THR A 172 8.06 12.51 -11.19
C THR A 172 6.92 12.78 -10.22
N ALA A 173 5.83 13.37 -10.72
CA ALA A 173 4.65 13.68 -9.92
C ALA A 173 3.87 12.40 -9.59
N VAL A 174 3.48 12.24 -8.32
CA VAL A 174 2.71 11.08 -7.88
C VAL A 174 1.47 11.54 -7.13
N GLY A 175 0.33 11.56 -7.81
CA GLY A 175 -0.96 11.95 -7.24
C GLY A 175 -1.72 10.78 -6.59
N PRO A 176 -2.69 11.05 -5.69
CA PRO A 176 -3.44 10.01 -4.98
C PRO A 176 -4.27 9.11 -5.91
N GLY A 177 -4.57 9.57 -7.14
CA GLY A 177 -5.25 8.78 -8.17
C GLY A 177 -4.50 7.50 -8.58
N ILE A 178 -3.17 7.45 -8.35
CA ILE A 178 -2.37 6.24 -8.58
C ILE A 178 -2.89 5.07 -7.73
N PHE A 179 -3.40 5.33 -6.52
CA PHE A 179 -3.90 4.32 -5.58
C PHE A 179 -5.40 4.02 -5.69
N GLY A 180 -6.03 4.43 -6.80
CA GLY A 180 -7.46 4.23 -7.06
C GLY A 180 -7.85 2.75 -7.29
N PRO A 181 -9.12 2.46 -7.63
CA PRO A 181 -9.61 1.09 -7.88
C PRO A 181 -8.79 0.33 -8.93
N GLY A 182 -8.11 1.05 -9.83
CA GLY A 182 -7.19 0.46 -10.80
C GLY A 182 -5.99 -0.26 -10.17
N LEU A 183 -5.51 0.19 -9.01
CA LEU A 183 -4.44 -0.44 -8.24
C LEU A 183 -5.00 -1.46 -7.23
N ALA A 184 -6.17 -1.16 -6.63
CA ALA A 184 -6.81 -2.04 -5.64
C ALA A 184 -7.42 -3.31 -6.25
N ASN A 185 -7.74 -3.30 -7.55
CA ASN A 185 -8.41 -4.40 -8.26
C ASN A 185 -7.45 -5.22 -9.12
N GLY A 186 -6.28 -5.59 -8.63
CA GLY A 186 -5.42 -6.57 -9.30
C GLY A 186 -5.07 -6.27 -10.77
N LYS A 187 -5.31 -5.05 -11.31
CA LYS A 187 -5.12 -4.80 -12.75
C LYS A 187 -3.64 -4.80 -13.12
N GLY A 188 -2.73 -4.48 -12.19
CA GLY A 188 -1.29 -4.68 -12.40
C GLY A 188 -0.90 -6.17 -12.44
N ARG A 189 -1.54 -7.02 -11.61
CA ARG A 189 -1.29 -8.46 -11.58
C ARG A 189 -1.94 -9.18 -12.76
N LEU A 190 -3.22 -8.95 -13.00
CA LEU A 190 -3.96 -9.45 -14.16
C LEU A 190 -3.28 -9.00 -15.46
N ARG A 191 -2.81 -7.75 -15.54
CA ARG A 191 -2.05 -7.30 -16.70
C ARG A 191 -0.75 -8.07 -16.88
N ARG A 192 0.03 -8.30 -15.83
CA ARG A 192 1.26 -9.13 -15.92
C ARG A 192 0.98 -10.57 -16.28
N GLU A 193 -0.10 -11.14 -15.75
CA GLU A 193 -0.55 -12.48 -16.10
C GLU A 193 -1.00 -12.55 -17.58
N LEU A 194 -1.65 -11.51 -18.09
CA LEU A 194 -1.99 -11.38 -19.51
C LEU A 194 -0.76 -11.10 -20.41
N GLU A 195 0.22 -10.33 -19.95
CA GLU A 195 1.50 -10.11 -20.65
C GLU A 195 2.31 -11.41 -20.70
N THR A 196 2.30 -12.19 -19.60
CA THR A 196 2.89 -13.53 -19.53
C THR A 196 2.16 -14.50 -20.43
N TYR A 197 0.83 -14.46 -20.45
CA TYR A 197 0.03 -15.24 -21.40
C TYR A 197 0.41 -14.90 -22.84
N ALA A 198 0.46 -13.62 -23.21
CA ALA A 198 0.80 -13.19 -24.56
C ALA A 198 2.24 -13.59 -24.96
N ARG A 199 3.19 -13.46 -24.04
CA ARG A 199 4.60 -13.85 -24.24
C ARG A 199 4.76 -15.36 -24.43
N GLU A 200 4.06 -16.16 -23.65
CA GLU A 200 4.16 -17.62 -23.69
C GLU A 200 3.16 -18.27 -24.67
N LEU A 201 2.19 -17.50 -25.20
CA LEU A 201 1.15 -17.99 -26.11
C LEU A 201 1.70 -18.86 -27.25
N PRO A 202 2.79 -18.51 -27.95
CA PRO A 202 3.33 -19.35 -29.02
C PRO A 202 3.66 -20.78 -28.59
N LYS A 203 4.12 -20.97 -27.34
CA LYS A 203 4.42 -22.29 -26.78
C LYS A 203 3.15 -22.97 -26.24
N LEU A 204 2.26 -22.18 -25.67
CA LEU A 204 1.01 -22.69 -25.10
C LEU A 204 0.06 -23.23 -26.18
N LEU A 205 0.11 -22.72 -27.42
CA LEU A 205 -0.75 -23.15 -28.52
C LEU A 205 -0.69 -24.65 -28.84
N GLU A 206 0.37 -25.37 -28.46
CA GLU A 206 0.42 -26.84 -28.54
C GLU A 206 -0.70 -27.52 -27.71
N ARG A 207 -1.25 -26.79 -26.74
CA ARG A 207 -2.30 -27.19 -25.80
C ARG A 207 -3.58 -26.36 -25.99
N GLU A 208 -3.86 -25.95 -27.23
CA GLU A 208 -5.04 -25.16 -27.56
C GLU A 208 -6.35 -25.82 -27.08
N GLY A 209 -7.26 -25.00 -26.54
CA GLY A 209 -8.54 -25.42 -25.99
C GLY A 209 -8.52 -25.71 -24.50
N GLU A 210 -7.35 -26.02 -23.92
CA GLU A 210 -7.16 -26.22 -22.48
C GLU A 210 -7.01 -24.89 -21.72
N PHE A 211 -6.84 -24.95 -20.40
CA PHE A 211 -6.78 -23.79 -19.52
C PHE A 211 -5.43 -23.69 -18.82
N VAL A 212 -4.78 -22.54 -18.96
CA VAL A 212 -3.53 -22.23 -18.29
C VAL A 212 -3.80 -21.45 -16.99
N LEU A 213 -3.07 -21.78 -15.92
CA LEU A 213 -3.01 -20.99 -14.69
C LEU A 213 -1.74 -20.16 -14.71
N ILE A 214 -1.88 -18.86 -14.45
CA ILE A 214 -0.78 -17.90 -14.44
C ILE A 214 -0.85 -17.12 -13.14
N HIS A 215 0.31 -16.93 -12.52
CA HIS A 215 0.45 -16.12 -11.31
C HIS A 215 1.63 -15.16 -11.48
N GLY A 216 1.32 -13.87 -11.62
CA GLY A 216 2.32 -12.86 -12.00
C GLY A 216 3.03 -13.20 -13.31
N ASP A 217 4.32 -13.54 -13.21
CA ASP A 217 5.20 -13.81 -14.37
C ASP A 217 5.41 -15.31 -14.67
N SER A 218 4.71 -16.20 -13.96
CA SER A 218 4.92 -17.65 -14.03
C SER A 218 3.71 -18.42 -14.54
N ILE A 219 3.97 -19.42 -15.39
CA ILE A 219 2.99 -20.44 -15.79
C ILE A 219 3.00 -21.55 -14.75
N GLU A 220 1.88 -21.71 -14.04
CA GLU A 220 1.77 -22.60 -12.89
C GLU A 220 1.29 -24.00 -13.27
N GLY A 221 0.69 -24.13 -14.45
CA GLY A 221 0.27 -25.39 -15.05
C GLY A 221 -0.76 -25.20 -16.15
N ILE A 222 -1.18 -26.31 -16.75
CA ILE A 222 -2.22 -26.40 -17.78
C ILE A 222 -3.16 -27.54 -17.41
N TRP A 223 -4.47 -27.30 -17.53
CA TRP A 223 -5.52 -28.27 -17.22
C TRP A 223 -6.55 -28.37 -18.35
N PRO A 224 -7.16 -29.55 -18.54
CA PRO A 224 -8.22 -29.74 -19.52
C PRO A 224 -9.45 -28.85 -19.32
N THR A 225 -9.73 -28.43 -18.08
CA THR A 225 -10.93 -27.67 -17.73
C THR A 225 -10.64 -26.44 -16.87
N HIS A 226 -11.45 -25.41 -17.04
CA HIS A 226 -11.39 -24.19 -16.25
C HIS A 226 -11.49 -24.49 -14.75
N GLU A 227 -12.43 -25.37 -14.36
CA GLU A 227 -12.69 -25.70 -12.97
C GLU A 227 -11.46 -26.34 -12.29
N GLN A 228 -10.76 -27.24 -12.98
CA GLN A 228 -9.53 -27.86 -12.44
C GLN A 228 -8.41 -26.83 -12.28
N ALA A 229 -8.23 -25.94 -13.24
CA ALA A 229 -7.25 -24.85 -13.16
C ALA A 229 -7.59 -23.87 -12.02
N SER A 230 -8.87 -23.49 -11.86
CA SER A 230 -9.31 -22.62 -10.77
C SER A 230 -9.13 -23.28 -9.41
N GLN A 231 -9.51 -24.56 -9.25
CA GLN A 231 -9.28 -25.27 -7.99
C GLN A 231 -7.79 -25.39 -7.67
N ALA A 232 -6.94 -25.62 -8.67
CA ALA A 232 -5.49 -25.63 -8.47
C ALA A 232 -4.98 -24.25 -8.00
N GLY A 233 -5.45 -23.17 -8.62
CA GLY A 233 -5.16 -21.80 -8.20
C GLY A 233 -5.58 -21.50 -6.76
N PHE A 234 -6.83 -21.83 -6.39
CA PHE A 234 -7.31 -21.63 -5.01
C PHE A 234 -6.54 -22.47 -3.98
N ARG A 235 -6.18 -23.72 -4.32
CA ARG A 235 -5.37 -24.56 -3.43
C ARG A 235 -3.97 -24.00 -3.20
N ARG A 236 -3.37 -23.39 -4.23
CA ARG A 236 -1.97 -22.92 -4.21
C ARG A 236 -1.82 -21.50 -3.68
N PHE A 237 -2.74 -20.62 -4.04
CA PHE A 237 -2.66 -19.18 -3.78
C PHE A 237 -3.71 -18.68 -2.76
N GLY A 238 -4.66 -19.53 -2.35
CA GLY A 238 -5.70 -19.14 -1.41
C GLY A 238 -6.57 -18.01 -1.95
N LEU A 239 -6.62 -16.89 -1.23
CA LEU A 239 -7.38 -15.69 -1.62
C LEU A 239 -6.55 -14.70 -2.46
N GLU A 240 -5.29 -15.03 -2.78
CA GLU A 240 -4.53 -14.22 -3.71
C GLU A 240 -5.09 -14.32 -5.13
N PRO A 241 -5.24 -13.20 -5.87
CA PRO A 241 -5.68 -13.22 -7.26
C PRO A 241 -4.70 -13.98 -8.17
N PHE A 242 -5.23 -14.70 -9.16
CA PHE A 242 -4.50 -15.41 -10.21
C PHE A 242 -5.32 -15.41 -11.51
N LEU A 243 -4.68 -15.66 -12.65
CA LEU A 243 -5.36 -15.78 -13.94
C LEU A 243 -5.55 -17.25 -14.32
N VAL A 244 -6.79 -17.62 -14.65
CA VAL A 244 -7.09 -18.81 -15.46
C VAL A 244 -7.56 -18.34 -16.82
N HIS A 245 -6.88 -18.76 -17.87
CA HIS A 245 -7.22 -18.35 -19.23
C HIS A 245 -7.27 -19.57 -20.17
N ARG A 246 -8.25 -19.59 -21.07
CA ARG A 246 -8.28 -20.62 -22.12
C ARG A 246 -7.16 -20.36 -23.12
N ILE A 247 -6.38 -21.37 -23.46
CA ILE A 247 -5.36 -21.29 -24.50
C ILE A 247 -6.08 -21.29 -25.85
N GLN A 248 -5.91 -20.22 -26.62
CA GLN A 248 -6.50 -20.10 -27.96
C GLN A 248 -5.72 -19.08 -28.79
N ALA A 249 -5.56 -19.34 -30.08
CA ALA A 249 -5.03 -18.34 -31.00
C ALA A 249 -6.05 -17.19 -31.11
N VAL A 250 -5.61 -15.95 -30.89
CA VAL A 250 -6.48 -14.79 -31.11
C VAL A 250 -6.56 -14.53 -32.61
N GLU A 251 -7.67 -14.92 -33.27
CA GLU A 251 -8.43 -14.10 -34.24
C GLU A 251 -9.68 -14.79 -34.80
N ARG A 252 -10.85 -14.10 -34.73
CA ARG A 252 -11.90 -14.13 -35.77
C ARG A 252 -12.60 -12.77 -35.85
N PRO A 253 -12.11 -11.82 -36.66
CA PRO A 253 -12.98 -10.77 -37.19
C PRO A 253 -13.89 -11.41 -38.23
N VAL A 254 -15.15 -11.64 -37.89
CA VAL A 254 -16.19 -11.91 -38.89
C VAL A 254 -16.57 -10.57 -39.51
N ARG A 255 -16.15 -10.32 -40.76
CA ARG A 255 -16.80 -9.30 -41.59
C ARG A 255 -18.17 -9.84 -42.00
N LEU A 256 -19.23 -9.27 -41.44
CA LEU A 256 -20.56 -9.39 -42.03
C LEU A 256 -20.60 -8.42 -43.21
N GLY A 257 -20.70 -8.96 -44.42
CA GLY A 257 -21.10 -8.24 -45.62
C GLY A 257 -22.61 -8.30 -45.78
#